data_AF-B2FNT5-F1
#
_entry.id   AF-B2FNT5-F1
#
_cell.length_a   1.000
_cell.length_b   1.000
_cell.length_c   1.000
_cell.angle_alpha   90.00
_cell.angle_beta   90.00
_cell.angle_gamma   90.00
#
_symmetry.space_group_name_H-M   'P 1'
#
loop_
_entity.id
_entity.type
_entity.pdbx_description
1 polymer ?
#
loop_
_entity_poly.entity_id
_entity_poly.type
_entity_poly.pdbx_seq_one_letter_code
_entity_poly.pdbx_strand_id
1 'polypeptide(L)'
;MEDRPEPLASLHTWMAVAPWRRWLVAGVLLVTGLGVFFAGWFGLAMLLGDNEDGAAMALNAAFVLLLSLVLLPALHYGFLRGFRSSAQGRDRLAFRFGAEDAAPVPAIKWPWSWRLRHAVLYVLGIATLLLVFLPHDNQAAFSAFIGRYSAGRASAGSLTMLVFAWLPLLTLMGVCMLLLRRQFRLRDAGLLDVVGKRLLSAESHWLFSFAAAFAATAFLCRLIGSVAL
;
A
#
# COMPACT_ATOMS: atom_id res chain seq x y z
N MET A 1 -31.91 39.48 1.09
CA MET A 1 -30.75 39.00 1.86
C MET A 1 -30.62 37.53 1.52
N GLU A 2 -29.61 37.19 0.72
CA GLU A 2 -29.42 35.86 0.16
C GLU A 2 -28.72 34.99 1.21
N ASP A 3 -29.43 33.96 1.67
CA ASP A 3 -29.01 33.06 2.74
C ASP A 3 -27.92 32.14 2.19
N ARG A 4 -26.65 32.56 2.31
CA ARG A 4 -25.52 31.76 1.84
C ARG A 4 -25.33 30.59 2.81
N PRO A 5 -25.47 29.33 2.35
CA PRO A 5 -25.29 28.19 3.22
C PRO A 5 -23.86 28.18 3.77
N GLU A 6 -23.73 27.94 5.08
CA GLU A 6 -22.41 27.88 5.73
C GLU A 6 -21.50 26.85 5.03
N PRO A 7 -20.22 27.20 4.79
CA PRO A 7 -19.31 26.37 3.99
C PRO A 7 -19.09 24.97 4.59
N LEU A 8 -19.29 24.80 5.89
CA LEU A 8 -19.20 23.48 6.55
C LEU A 8 -20.43 22.60 6.26
N ALA A 9 -21.63 23.18 6.16
CA ALA A 9 -22.86 22.46 5.86
C ALA A 9 -22.93 21.97 4.40
N SER A 10 -22.41 22.78 3.46
CA SER A 10 -22.30 22.40 2.05
C SER A 10 -21.25 21.30 1.82
N LEU A 11 -20.16 21.30 2.59
CA LEU A 11 -19.09 20.30 2.48
C LEU A 11 -19.53 18.95 3.05
N HIS A 12 -20.27 18.96 4.17
CA HIS A 12 -20.82 17.75 4.78
C HIS A 12 -21.87 17.07 3.89
N THR A 13 -22.76 17.86 3.29
CA THR A 13 -23.77 17.36 2.32
C THR A 13 -23.11 16.85 1.04
N TRP A 14 -22.08 17.53 0.52
CA TRP A 14 -21.30 17.07 -0.63
C TRP A 14 -20.52 15.76 -0.37
N MET A 15 -19.99 15.57 0.85
CA MET A 15 -19.32 14.35 1.31
C MET A 15 -20.28 13.19 1.60
N ALA A 16 -21.57 13.46 1.82
CA ALA A 16 -22.59 12.44 2.06
C ALA A 16 -23.06 11.77 0.76
N VAL A 17 -23.00 12.49 -0.36
CA VAL A 17 -23.49 12.01 -1.68
C VAL A 17 -22.65 10.86 -2.24
N ALA A 18 -21.34 10.80 -1.96
CA ALA A 18 -20.51 9.71 -2.46
C ALA A 18 -19.34 9.36 -1.53
N PRO A 19 -19.16 8.08 -1.14
CA PRO A 19 -18.16 7.68 -0.16
C PRO A 19 -16.71 7.89 -0.62
N TRP A 20 -16.45 7.92 -1.92
CA TRP A 20 -15.11 8.20 -2.47
C TRP A 20 -14.64 9.64 -2.19
N ARG A 21 -15.58 10.60 -2.04
CA ARG A 21 -15.26 12.00 -1.74
C ARG A 21 -14.66 12.16 -0.35
N ARG A 22 -15.07 11.32 0.61
CA ARG A 22 -14.48 11.29 1.96
C ARG A 22 -13.04 10.80 1.94
N TRP A 23 -12.75 9.79 1.12
CA TRP A 23 -11.38 9.32 0.89
C TRP A 23 -10.53 10.36 0.17
N LEU A 24 -11.11 11.13 -0.75
CA LEU A 24 -10.42 12.21 -1.43
C LEU A 24 -10.09 13.35 -0.47
N VAL A 25 -11.05 13.78 0.37
CA VAL A 25 -10.83 14.80 1.41
C VAL A 25 -9.79 14.32 2.44
N ALA A 26 -9.89 13.07 2.91
CA ALA A 26 -8.91 12.49 3.82
C ALA A 26 -7.51 12.42 3.19
N GLY A 27 -7.44 12.03 1.92
CA GLY A 27 -6.20 12.02 1.14
C GLY A 27 -5.60 13.41 0.98
N VAL A 28 -6.41 14.41 0.62
CA VAL A 28 -5.97 15.82 0.51
C VAL A 28 -5.50 16.34 1.86
N LEU A 29 -6.28 16.17 2.93
CA LEU A 29 -5.89 16.60 4.28
C LEU A 29 -4.58 15.97 4.72
N LEU A 30 -4.38 14.69 4.43
CA LEU A 30 -3.17 13.99 4.78
C LEU A 30 -1.97 14.44 3.93
N VAL A 31 -2.14 14.61 2.61
CA VAL A 31 -1.07 15.13 1.73
C VAL A 31 -0.69 16.55 2.14
N THR A 32 -1.68 17.41 2.41
CA THR A 32 -1.44 18.78 2.88
C THR A 32 -0.82 18.79 4.27
N GLY A 33 -1.28 17.93 5.19
CA GLY A 33 -0.73 17.81 6.54
C GLY A 33 0.71 17.32 6.55
N LEU A 34 1.03 16.29 5.75
CA LEU A 34 2.41 15.83 5.54
C LEU A 34 3.23 16.94 4.87
N GLY A 35 2.68 17.62 3.85
CA GLY A 35 3.35 18.74 3.19
C GLY A 35 3.73 19.86 4.15
N VAL A 36 2.81 20.27 5.03
CA VAL A 36 3.08 21.28 6.07
C VAL A 36 4.09 20.77 7.09
N PHE A 37 3.96 19.53 7.54
CA PHE A 37 4.90 18.91 8.48
C PHE A 37 6.32 18.86 7.91
N PHE A 38 6.50 18.42 6.66
CA PHE A 38 7.81 18.36 6.01
C PHE A 38 8.34 19.73 5.63
N ALA A 39 7.51 20.67 5.21
CA ALA A 39 7.94 22.05 4.99
C ALA A 39 8.42 22.70 6.30
N GLY A 40 7.74 22.44 7.42
CA GLY A 40 8.14 22.89 8.74
C GLY A 40 9.45 22.24 9.21
N TRP A 41 9.59 20.94 9.03
CA TRP A 41 10.80 20.20 9.36
C TRP A 41 11.99 20.62 8.48
N PHE A 42 11.77 20.81 7.19
CA PHE A 42 12.75 21.31 6.23
C PHE A 42 13.20 22.73 6.58
N GLY A 43 12.26 23.62 6.91
CA GLY A 43 12.57 24.96 7.39
C GLY A 43 13.43 24.93 8.66
N LEU A 44 13.14 24.01 9.58
CA LEU A 44 13.92 23.82 10.80
C LEU A 44 15.34 23.29 10.50
N ALA A 45 15.48 22.32 9.59
CA ALA A 45 16.78 21.76 9.20
C ALA A 45 17.68 22.79 8.52
N MET A 46 17.11 23.60 7.61
CA MET A 46 17.81 24.72 6.97
C MET A 46 18.26 25.79 7.98
N LEU A 47 17.43 26.09 8.99
CA LEU A 47 17.78 27.03 10.06
C LEU A 47 18.88 26.51 10.99
N LEU A 48 19.04 25.19 11.08
CA LEU A 48 20.07 24.54 11.90
C LEU A 48 21.40 24.31 11.15
N GLY A 49 21.51 24.79 9.90
CA GLY A 49 22.76 24.79 9.14
C GLY A 49 23.11 23.46 8.47
N ASP A 50 22.14 22.57 8.29
CA ASP A 50 22.36 21.29 7.60
C ASP A 50 22.32 21.52 6.09
N ASN A 51 23.46 21.27 5.43
CA ASN A 51 23.71 21.49 4.00
C ASN A 51 22.82 20.59 3.10
N GLU A 52 22.95 20.74 1.77
CA GLU A 52 22.19 20.08 0.68
C GLU A 52 21.65 18.66 0.95
N ASP A 53 22.36 17.82 1.71
CA ASP A 53 21.94 16.48 2.11
C ASP A 53 20.70 16.47 3.03
N GLY A 54 20.54 17.45 3.92
CA GLY A 54 19.39 17.56 4.84
C GLY A 54 18.04 17.69 4.10
N ALA A 55 18.05 18.35 2.94
CA ALA A 55 16.89 18.47 2.05
C ALA A 55 16.47 17.11 1.48
N ALA A 56 17.44 16.36 0.95
CA ALA A 56 17.26 15.03 0.41
C ALA A 56 16.78 14.03 1.48
N MET A 57 17.36 14.10 2.68
CA MET A 57 16.96 13.29 3.83
C MET A 57 15.51 13.55 4.26
N ALA A 58 15.13 14.82 4.40
CA ALA A 58 13.77 15.20 4.76
C ALA A 58 12.75 14.76 3.70
N LEU A 59 13.07 14.92 2.41
CA LEU A 59 12.21 14.51 1.31
C LEU A 59 12.08 12.98 1.24
N ASN A 60 13.17 12.22 1.43
CA ASN A 60 13.12 10.76 1.50
C ASN A 60 12.25 10.30 2.68
N ALA A 61 12.45 10.88 3.86
CA ALA A 61 11.63 10.58 5.04
C ALA A 61 10.14 10.86 4.76
N ALA A 62 9.84 11.96 4.06
CA ALA A 62 8.50 12.34 3.67
C ALA A 62 7.79 11.32 2.82
N PHE A 63 8.45 10.94 1.72
CA PHE A 63 7.88 9.98 0.81
C PHE A 63 7.78 8.61 1.45
N VAL A 64 8.78 8.15 2.19
CA VAL A 64 8.74 6.83 2.82
C VAL A 64 7.61 6.75 3.86
N LEU A 65 7.37 7.80 4.64
CA LEU A 65 6.23 7.86 5.57
C LEU A 65 4.90 7.87 4.83
N LEU A 66 4.74 8.70 3.80
CA LEU A 66 3.53 8.75 2.97
C LEU A 66 3.26 7.39 2.31
N LEU A 67 4.26 6.78 1.70
CA LEU A 67 4.14 5.53 0.99
C LEU A 67 3.79 4.38 1.94
N SER A 68 4.43 4.32 3.11
CA SER A 68 4.23 3.24 4.07
C SER A 68 2.90 3.36 4.80
N LEU A 69 2.51 4.57 5.23
CA LEU A 69 1.31 4.76 6.06
C LEU A 69 0.04 4.92 5.23
N VAL A 70 0.14 5.37 3.99
CA VAL A 70 -1.03 5.77 3.19
C VAL A 70 -1.12 4.98 1.90
N LEU A 71 -0.04 4.96 1.13
CA LEU A 71 -0.08 4.27 -0.16
C LEU A 71 -0.20 2.76 0.01
N LEU A 72 0.50 2.14 0.96
CA LEU A 72 0.39 0.70 1.22
C LEU A 72 -1.05 0.28 1.53
N PRO A 73 -1.78 0.91 2.50
CA PRO A 73 -3.20 0.63 2.70
C PRO A 73 -4.06 0.87 1.45
N ALA A 74 -3.80 1.95 0.71
CA ALA A 74 -4.57 2.30 -0.48
C ALA A 74 -4.38 1.27 -1.62
N LEU A 75 -3.15 0.88 -1.91
CA LEU A 75 -2.81 -0.16 -2.89
C LEU A 75 -3.36 -1.52 -2.45
N HIS A 76 -3.26 -1.84 -1.16
CA HIS A 76 -3.83 -3.09 -0.65
C HIS A 76 -5.34 -3.13 -0.83
N TYR A 77 -6.05 -2.05 -0.51
CA TYR A 77 -7.48 -1.95 -0.75
C TYR A 77 -7.83 -2.07 -2.25
N GLY A 78 -7.06 -1.40 -3.12
CA GLY A 78 -7.22 -1.47 -4.57
C GLY A 78 -7.05 -2.88 -5.12
N PHE A 79 -5.96 -3.56 -4.76
CA PHE A 79 -5.72 -4.95 -5.18
C PHE A 79 -6.75 -5.91 -4.59
N LEU A 80 -7.10 -5.77 -3.31
CA LEU A 80 -8.13 -6.61 -2.69
C LEU A 80 -9.47 -6.49 -3.42
N ARG A 81 -9.83 -5.28 -3.85
CA ARG A 81 -11.02 -5.04 -4.67
C ARG A 81 -10.91 -5.72 -6.04
N GLY A 82 -9.76 -5.60 -6.71
CA GLY A 82 -9.50 -6.24 -7.99
C GLY A 82 -9.58 -7.77 -7.92
N PHE A 83 -8.93 -8.40 -6.95
CA PHE A 83 -9.01 -9.86 -6.75
C PHE A 83 -10.45 -10.33 -6.52
N ARG A 84 -11.26 -9.55 -5.79
CA ARG A 84 -12.68 -9.85 -5.58
C ARG A 84 -13.52 -9.71 -6.85
N SER A 85 -13.25 -8.73 -7.71
CA SER A 85 -13.96 -8.59 -8.99
C SER A 85 -13.60 -9.70 -9.98
N SER A 86 -12.32 -10.07 -10.08
CA SER A 86 -11.88 -11.15 -10.95
C SER A 86 -12.46 -12.51 -10.53
N ALA A 87 -12.52 -12.80 -9.22
CA ALA A 87 -13.12 -14.03 -8.69
C ALA A 87 -14.64 -14.15 -8.94
N GLN A 88 -15.32 -13.02 -9.19
CA GLN A 88 -16.74 -12.98 -9.55
C GLN A 88 -16.98 -13.10 -11.07
N GLY A 89 -15.92 -13.29 -11.88
CA GLY A 89 -16.03 -13.37 -13.34
C GLY A 89 -16.42 -12.04 -13.99
N ARG A 90 -16.26 -10.91 -13.27
CA ARG A 90 -16.66 -9.57 -13.74
C ARG A 90 -15.66 -8.91 -14.67
N ASP A 91 -14.46 -9.48 -14.80
CA ASP A 91 -13.37 -8.97 -15.63
C ASP A 91 -13.43 -9.42 -17.10
N ARG A 92 -14.63 -9.52 -17.68
CA ARG A 92 -14.72 -9.78 -19.11
C ARG A 92 -15.04 -8.61 -20.02
N LEU A 93 -15.41 -7.38 -19.59
CA LEU A 93 -15.43 -6.20 -20.50
C LEU A 93 -15.90 -4.84 -19.93
N ALA A 94 -15.76 -4.51 -18.64
CA ALA A 94 -16.24 -3.19 -18.20
C ALA A 94 -15.51 -2.59 -16.99
N PHE A 95 -14.59 -1.67 -17.27
CA PHE A 95 -14.30 -0.54 -16.39
C PHE A 95 -15.52 0.41 -16.40
N ARG A 96 -16.68 -0.06 -15.92
CA ARG A 96 -17.90 0.74 -15.80
C ARG A 96 -17.88 1.46 -14.47
N PHE A 97 -17.59 2.76 -14.50
CA PHE A 97 -18.04 3.68 -13.45
C PHE A 97 -19.56 3.79 -13.54
N GLY A 98 -20.26 2.91 -12.84
CA GLY A 98 -21.72 2.86 -12.82
C GLY A 98 -22.14 1.66 -11.99
N ALA A 99 -22.77 1.92 -10.86
CA ALA A 99 -23.24 0.91 -9.92
C ALA A 99 -24.29 0.02 -10.60
N GLU A 100 -23.90 -1.21 -10.96
CA GLU A 100 -24.84 -2.32 -10.91
C GLU A 100 -24.66 -2.97 -9.54
N ASP A 101 -25.72 -2.87 -8.73
CA ASP A 101 -25.87 -3.42 -7.40
C ASP A 101 -25.58 -4.92 -7.42
N ALA A 102 -24.30 -5.25 -7.28
CA ALA A 102 -23.87 -6.56 -6.85
C ALA A 102 -24.55 -6.81 -5.50
N ALA A 103 -25.33 -7.90 -5.39
CA ALA A 103 -25.73 -8.41 -4.10
C ALA A 103 -24.50 -8.35 -3.18
N PRO A 104 -24.54 -7.59 -2.07
CA PRO A 104 -23.37 -7.33 -1.26
C PRO A 104 -22.80 -8.69 -0.84
N VAL A 105 -21.52 -8.91 -1.14
CA VAL A 105 -20.83 -10.13 -0.68
C VAL A 105 -21.09 -10.22 0.82
N PRO A 106 -21.73 -11.31 1.30
CA PRO A 106 -22.16 -11.38 2.69
C PRO A 106 -20.96 -11.12 3.58
N ALA A 107 -21.13 -10.22 4.55
CA ALA A 107 -20.04 -9.76 5.39
C ALA A 107 -19.38 -10.97 6.08
N ILE A 108 -18.11 -11.21 5.75
CA ILE A 108 -17.37 -12.32 6.33
C ILE A 108 -17.06 -11.95 7.78
N LYS A 109 -17.59 -12.74 8.72
CA LYS A 109 -17.28 -12.62 10.13
C LYS A 109 -15.88 -13.17 10.38
N TRP A 110 -14.88 -12.30 10.26
CA TRP A 110 -13.48 -12.66 10.50
C TRP A 110 -13.25 -13.07 11.97
N PRO A 111 -12.65 -14.25 12.21
CA PRO A 111 -12.17 -14.64 13.54
C PRO A 111 -11.17 -13.61 14.08
N TRP A 112 -11.18 -13.39 15.40
CA TRP A 112 -10.27 -12.43 16.05
C TRP A 112 -8.80 -12.74 15.81
N SER A 113 -8.42 -14.03 15.79
CA SER A 113 -7.05 -14.46 15.50
C SER A 113 -6.57 -14.02 14.11
N TRP A 114 -7.47 -13.97 13.13
CA TRP A 114 -7.12 -13.58 11.76
C TRP A 114 -7.03 -12.07 11.63
N ARG A 115 -7.91 -11.33 12.31
CA ARG A 115 -7.80 -9.87 12.44
C ARG A 115 -6.49 -9.45 13.08
N LEU A 116 -6.09 -10.14 14.16
CA LEU A 116 -4.82 -9.88 14.83
C LEU A 116 -3.64 -10.16 13.88
N ARG A 117 -3.67 -11.28 13.14
CA ARG A 117 -2.65 -11.57 12.11
C ARG A 117 -2.58 -10.47 11.05
N HIS A 118 -3.73 -10.00 10.54
CA HIS A 118 -3.79 -8.92 9.56
C HIS A 118 -3.17 -7.63 10.09
N ALA A 119 -3.50 -7.27 11.34
CA ALA A 119 -2.91 -6.11 12.02
C ALA A 119 -1.39 -6.27 12.19
N VAL A 120 -0.93 -7.44 12.64
CA VAL A 120 0.50 -7.73 12.79
C VAL A 120 1.22 -7.63 11.45
N LEU A 121 0.66 -8.18 10.37
CA LEU A 121 1.24 -8.08 9.03
C LEU A 121 1.34 -6.64 8.56
N TYR A 122 0.34 -5.81 8.83
CA TYR A 122 0.40 -4.37 8.55
C TYR A 122 1.51 -3.67 9.33
N VAL A 123 1.59 -3.90 10.65
CA VAL A 123 2.62 -3.29 11.50
C VAL A 123 4.01 -3.72 11.05
N LEU A 124 4.22 -5.01 10.78
CA LEU A 124 5.48 -5.54 10.28
C LEU A 124 5.82 -4.99 8.90
N GLY A 125 4.84 -4.90 8.00
CA GLY A 125 5.04 -4.33 6.67
C GLY A 125 5.47 -2.85 6.73
N ILE A 126 4.73 -2.03 7.49
CA ILE A 126 5.07 -0.62 7.69
C ILE A 126 6.46 -0.51 8.34
N ALA A 127 6.71 -1.23 9.43
CA ALA A 127 8.00 -1.19 10.11
C ALA A 127 9.16 -1.61 9.19
N THR A 128 8.96 -2.63 8.35
CA THR A 128 9.96 -3.08 7.38
C THR A 128 10.26 -1.97 6.36
N LEU A 129 9.23 -1.34 5.80
CA LEU A 129 9.43 -0.23 4.85
C LEU A 129 10.16 0.94 5.50
N LEU A 130 9.81 1.31 6.73
CA LEU A 130 10.49 2.36 7.47
C LEU A 130 11.95 1.98 7.75
N LEU A 131 12.22 0.80 8.30
CA LEU A 131 13.59 0.38 8.63
C LEU A 131 14.49 0.28 7.41
N VAL A 132 13.95 -0.16 6.27
CA VAL A 132 14.72 -0.37 5.04
C VAL A 132 14.94 0.93 4.27
N PHE A 133 13.91 1.76 4.10
CA PHE A 133 13.94 2.90 3.18
C PHE A 133 14.02 4.28 3.85
N LEU A 134 13.66 4.40 5.13
CA LEU A 134 13.72 5.69 5.84
C LEU A 134 15.15 6.20 6.01
N PRO A 135 16.15 5.37 6.38
CA PRO A 135 17.54 5.81 6.45
C PRO A 135 18.04 6.16 5.04
N HIS A 136 18.47 7.41 4.86
CA HIS A 136 18.94 7.89 3.56
C HIS A 136 20.18 7.13 3.08
N ASP A 137 21.07 6.74 3.99
CA ASP A 137 22.27 5.94 3.70
C ASP A 137 21.95 4.60 3.02
N ASN A 138 20.81 3.99 3.37
CA ASN A 138 20.38 2.75 2.74
C ASN A 138 20.04 2.97 1.25
N GLN A 139 19.43 4.12 0.92
CA GLN A 139 19.13 4.47 -0.47
C GLN A 139 20.42 4.65 -1.27
N ALA A 140 21.41 5.35 -0.70
CA ALA A 140 22.72 5.51 -1.31
C ALA A 140 23.41 4.14 -1.52
N ALA A 141 23.37 3.27 -0.51
CA ALA A 141 23.90 1.90 -0.58
C ALA A 141 23.19 1.07 -1.66
N PHE A 142 21.87 1.18 -1.81
CA PHE A 142 21.13 0.51 -2.87
C PHE A 142 21.55 1.01 -4.26
N SER A 143 21.72 2.32 -4.43
CA SER A 143 22.20 2.90 -5.70
C SER A 143 23.61 2.43 -6.04
N ALA A 144 24.52 2.39 -5.05
CA ALA A 144 25.86 1.84 -5.22
C ALA A 144 25.85 0.35 -5.58
N PHE A 145 25.00 -0.45 -4.92
CA PHE A 145 24.81 -1.88 -5.22
C PHE A 145 24.33 -2.09 -6.66
N ILE A 146 23.25 -1.39 -7.07
CA ILE A 146 22.72 -1.51 -8.43
C ILE A 146 23.77 -1.05 -9.46
N GLY A 147 24.49 0.04 -9.19
CA GLY A 147 25.57 0.52 -10.05
C GLY A 147 26.67 -0.51 -10.24
N ARG A 148 27.09 -1.18 -9.16
CA ARG A 148 28.15 -2.21 -9.18
C ARG A 148 27.77 -3.47 -9.94
N TYR A 149 26.51 -3.89 -9.87
CA TYR A 149 26.04 -5.18 -10.41
C TYR A 149 25.20 -5.04 -11.69
N SER A 150 25.12 -3.85 -12.28
CA SER A 150 24.45 -3.63 -13.57
C SER A 150 25.46 -3.48 -14.71
N ALA A 151 25.15 -4.05 -15.87
CA ALA A 151 25.92 -3.92 -17.11
C ALA A 151 25.49 -2.68 -17.95
N GLY A 152 24.91 -1.66 -17.32
CA GLY A 152 24.38 -0.45 -17.95
C GLY A 152 22.93 -0.11 -17.55
N ARG A 153 22.43 1.06 -17.98
CA ARG A 153 21.15 1.65 -17.52
C ARG A 153 19.93 0.72 -17.63
N ALA A 154 19.79 -0.02 -18.72
CA ALA A 154 18.66 -0.93 -18.92
C ALA A 154 18.68 -2.11 -17.91
N SER A 155 19.88 -2.65 -17.64
CA SER A 155 20.05 -3.72 -16.66
C SER A 155 19.91 -3.22 -15.21
N ALA A 156 20.27 -1.96 -14.93
CA ALA A 156 20.05 -1.33 -13.62
C ALA A 156 18.56 -1.23 -13.27
N GLY A 157 17.72 -0.84 -14.24
CA GLY A 157 16.27 -0.82 -14.05
C GLY A 157 15.68 -2.21 -13.79
N SER A 158 16.10 -3.21 -14.58
CA SER A 158 15.67 -4.60 -14.40
C SER A 158 16.11 -5.17 -13.04
N LEU A 159 17.35 -4.92 -12.64
CA LEU A 159 17.88 -5.35 -11.33
C LEU A 159 17.15 -4.67 -10.18
N THR A 160 16.84 -3.38 -10.31
CA THR A 160 16.04 -2.64 -9.31
C THR A 160 14.65 -3.25 -9.17
N MET A 161 13.97 -3.54 -10.27
CA MET A 161 12.67 -4.22 -10.25
C MET A 161 12.78 -5.62 -9.64
N LEU A 162 13.83 -6.37 -9.97
CA LEU A 162 14.05 -7.70 -9.42
C LEU A 162 14.20 -7.67 -7.89
N VAL A 163 15.04 -6.77 -7.38
CA VAL A 163 15.38 -6.71 -5.95
C VAL A 163 14.27 -6.08 -5.11
N PHE A 164 13.58 -5.06 -5.62
CA PHE A 164 12.65 -4.26 -4.81
C PHE A 164 11.18 -4.49 -5.14
N ALA A 165 10.85 -5.17 -6.25
CA ALA A 165 9.50 -5.63 -6.54
C ALA A 165 9.40 -7.16 -6.46
N TRP A 166 10.14 -7.87 -7.31
CA TRP A 166 9.97 -9.32 -7.45
C TRP A 166 10.41 -10.11 -6.21
N LEU A 167 11.58 -9.80 -5.64
CA LEU A 167 12.09 -10.53 -4.49
C LEU A 167 11.15 -10.39 -3.26
N PRO A 168 10.74 -9.18 -2.83
CA PRO A 168 9.74 -9.00 -1.78
C PRO A 168 8.43 -9.73 -2.08
N LEU A 169 7.95 -9.65 -3.33
CA LEU A 169 6.73 -10.32 -3.75
C LEU A 169 6.83 -11.84 -3.61
N LEU A 170 7.89 -12.45 -4.15
CA LEU A 170 8.11 -13.89 -4.13
C LEU A 170 8.32 -14.40 -2.71
N THR A 171 9.09 -13.68 -1.89
CA THR A 171 9.30 -14.01 -0.48
C THR A 171 7.97 -13.98 0.28
N LEU A 172 7.18 -12.91 0.17
CA LEU A 172 5.88 -12.82 0.82
C LEU A 172 4.89 -13.85 0.28
N MET A 173 4.90 -14.13 -1.02
CA MET A 173 4.05 -15.17 -1.61
C MET A 173 4.39 -16.54 -1.03
N GLY A 174 5.69 -16.86 -0.88
CA GLY A 174 6.15 -18.07 -0.20
C GLY A 174 5.66 -18.16 1.24
N VAL A 175 5.78 -17.08 2.01
CA VAL A 175 5.26 -17.00 3.39
C VAL A 175 3.74 -17.20 3.41
N CYS A 176 3.00 -16.55 2.52
CA CYS A 176 1.56 -16.69 2.42
C CYS A 176 1.15 -18.15 2.11
N MET A 177 1.86 -18.82 1.19
CA MET A 177 1.63 -20.23 0.88
C MET A 177 1.90 -21.13 2.08
N LEU A 178 2.94 -20.87 2.88
CA LEU A 178 3.20 -21.61 4.11
C LEU A 178 2.09 -21.43 5.14
N LEU A 179 1.61 -20.19 5.34
CA LEU A 179 0.51 -19.87 6.25
C LEU A 179 -0.81 -20.56 5.83
N LEU A 180 -1.05 -20.68 4.53
CA LEU A 180 -2.27 -21.29 3.98
C LEU A 180 -2.15 -22.80 3.74
N ARG A 181 -0.94 -23.37 3.78
CA ARG A 181 -0.66 -24.77 3.41
C ARG A 181 -1.59 -25.76 4.08
N ARG A 182 -1.81 -25.63 5.39
CA ARG A 182 -2.69 -26.52 6.14
C ARG A 182 -4.14 -26.42 5.65
N GLN A 183 -4.61 -25.20 5.41
CA GLN A 183 -6.00 -24.94 5.00
C GLN A 183 -6.25 -25.40 3.56
N PHE A 184 -5.28 -25.23 2.65
CA PHE A 184 -5.37 -25.79 1.30
C PHE A 184 -5.41 -27.33 1.33
N ARG A 185 -4.56 -27.99 2.13
CA ARG A 185 -4.65 -29.46 2.28
C ARG A 185 -6.02 -29.93 2.78
N LEU A 186 -6.61 -29.23 3.74
CA LEU A 186 -7.95 -29.55 4.25
C LEU A 186 -9.04 -29.33 3.19
N ARG A 187 -8.92 -28.28 2.36
CA ARG A 187 -9.80 -28.02 1.22
C ARG A 187 -9.72 -29.14 0.20
N ASP A 188 -8.50 -29.53 -0.17
CA ASP A 188 -8.24 -30.52 -1.22
C ASP A 188 -8.67 -31.92 -0.78
N ALA A 189 -8.59 -32.21 0.52
CA ALA A 189 -9.16 -33.42 1.12
C ALA A 189 -10.71 -33.41 1.24
N GLY A 190 -11.38 -32.33 0.81
CA GLY A 190 -12.84 -32.21 0.93
C GLY A 190 -13.37 -32.01 2.34
N LEU A 191 -12.48 -31.85 3.33
CA LEU A 191 -12.82 -31.74 4.77
C LEU A 191 -13.32 -30.35 5.18
N LEU A 192 -13.39 -29.43 4.22
CA LEU A 192 -13.66 -28.02 4.45
C LEU A 192 -15.09 -27.69 4.01
N ASP A 193 -15.89 -27.22 4.96
CA ASP A 193 -17.27 -26.82 4.77
C ASP A 193 -17.38 -25.58 3.87
N VAL A 194 -18.62 -25.24 3.47
CA VAL A 194 -18.86 -24.09 2.57
C VAL A 194 -18.40 -22.78 3.19
N VAL A 195 -18.59 -22.62 4.51
CA VAL A 195 -18.17 -21.41 5.23
C VAL A 195 -16.65 -21.33 5.28
N GLY A 196 -15.97 -22.40 5.65
CA GLY A 196 -14.52 -22.43 5.69
C GLY A 196 -13.88 -22.24 4.30
N LYS A 197 -14.49 -22.74 3.22
CA LYS A 197 -13.99 -22.52 1.85
C LYS A 197 -14.05 -21.03 1.48
N ARG A 198 -15.15 -20.35 1.85
CA ARG A 198 -15.28 -18.89 1.67
C ARG A 198 -14.26 -18.12 2.51
N LEU A 199 -14.07 -18.54 3.75
CA LEU A 199 -13.11 -17.94 4.68
C LEU A 199 -11.67 -18.06 4.15
N LEU A 200 -11.29 -19.25 3.68
CA LEU A 200 -9.99 -19.53 3.05
C LEU A 200 -9.78 -18.70 1.78
N SER A 201 -10.79 -18.60 0.91
CA SER A 201 -10.70 -17.78 -0.29
C SER A 201 -10.53 -16.29 0.03
N ALA A 202 -11.27 -15.79 1.02
CA ALA A 202 -11.13 -14.40 1.46
C ALA A 202 -9.75 -14.13 2.05
N GLU A 203 -9.21 -15.07 2.82
CA GLU A 203 -7.86 -14.97 3.38
C GLU A 203 -6.80 -15.00 2.30
N SER A 204 -6.90 -15.90 1.32
CA SER A 204 -5.94 -15.93 0.20
C SER A 204 -5.96 -14.63 -0.59
N HIS A 205 -7.15 -14.07 -0.85
CA HIS A 205 -7.24 -12.78 -1.53
C HIS A 205 -6.59 -11.66 -0.71
N TRP A 206 -6.85 -11.61 0.60
CA TRP A 206 -6.25 -10.62 1.49
C TRP A 206 -4.73 -10.72 1.53
N LEU A 207 -4.19 -11.93 1.72
CA LEU A 207 -2.75 -12.17 1.81
C LEU A 207 -2.02 -11.86 0.49
N PHE A 208 -2.57 -12.29 -0.64
CA PHE A 208 -1.96 -12.04 -1.95
C PHE A 208 -2.07 -10.57 -2.36
N SER A 209 -3.18 -9.90 -2.06
CA SER A 209 -3.29 -8.45 -2.29
C SER A 209 -2.34 -7.66 -1.40
N PHE A 210 -2.13 -8.10 -0.15
CA PHE A 210 -1.15 -7.48 0.75
C PHE A 210 0.28 -7.65 0.21
N ALA A 211 0.66 -8.87 -0.22
CA ALA A 211 1.97 -9.14 -0.80
C ALA A 211 2.24 -8.29 -2.04
N ALA A 212 1.26 -8.18 -2.94
CA ALA A 212 1.34 -7.33 -4.12
C ALA A 212 1.47 -5.85 -3.76
N ALA A 213 0.67 -5.37 -2.80
CA ALA A 213 0.72 -3.99 -2.33
C ALA A 213 2.08 -3.66 -1.70
N PHE A 214 2.58 -4.53 -0.82
CA PHE A 214 3.88 -4.35 -0.18
C PHE A 214 5.01 -4.27 -1.21
N ALA A 215 5.06 -5.20 -2.17
CA ALA A 215 6.08 -5.20 -3.22
C ALA A 215 6.02 -3.93 -4.09
N ALA A 216 4.81 -3.49 -4.46
CA ALA A 216 4.62 -2.25 -5.21
C ALA A 216 5.07 -1.02 -4.39
N THR A 217 4.73 -0.96 -3.10
CA THR A 217 5.16 0.13 -2.21
C THR A 217 6.67 0.13 -2.02
N ALA A 218 7.31 -1.02 -1.78
CA ALA A 218 8.76 -1.13 -1.63
C ALA A 218 9.50 -0.66 -2.91
N PHE A 219 9.00 -1.06 -4.08
CA PHE A 219 9.53 -0.60 -5.35
C PHE A 219 9.40 0.93 -5.52
N LEU A 220 8.25 1.51 -5.15
CA LEU A 220 8.06 2.96 -5.19
C LEU A 220 8.94 3.71 -4.19
N CYS A 221 9.12 3.18 -2.97
CA CYS A 221 10.07 3.74 -1.99
C CYS A 221 11.49 3.79 -2.57
N ARG A 222 11.90 2.75 -3.31
CA ARG A 222 13.21 2.71 -3.97
C ARG A 222 13.32 3.73 -5.11
N LEU A 223 12.31 3.82 -5.98
CA LEU A 223 12.33 4.74 -7.12
C LEU A 223 12.39 6.20 -6.67
N ILE A 224 11.60 6.56 -5.66
CA ILE A 224 11.60 7.92 -5.14
C ILE A 224 12.92 8.21 -4.41
N GLY A 225 13.44 7.24 -3.64
CA GLY A 225 14.76 7.34 -3.02
C GLY A 225 15.91 7.52 -4.03
N SER A 226 15.81 6.98 -5.26
CA SER A 226 16.81 7.25 -6.32
C SER A 226 16.74 8.65 -6.92
N VAL A 227 15.60 9.35 -6.82
CA VAL A 227 15.45 10.71 -7.34
C VAL A 227 15.93 11.74 -6.31
N ALA A 228 15.93 11.36 -5.03
CA ALA A 228 16.40 12.19 -3.92
C ALA A 228 17.90 12.01 -3.60
N LEU A 229 18.64 11.27 -4.44
CA LEU A 229 20.10 11.10 -4.38
C LEU A 229 20.75 11.85 -5.55
#